data_AF-A0A973QXN2-F1
#
_entry.id   AF-A0A973QXN2-F1
#
_cell.length_a   1.000
_cell.length_b   1.000
_cell.length_c   1.000
_cell.angle_alpha   90.00
_cell.angle_beta   90.00
_cell.angle_gamma   90.00
#
_symmetry.space_group_name_H-M   'P 1'
#
loop_
_entity.id
_entity.type
_entity.pdbx_description
1 polymer ?
#
loop_
_entity_poly.entity_id
_entity_poly.type
_entity_poly.pdbx_seq_one_letter_code
_entity_poly.pdbx_strand_id
1 'polypeptide(L)'
;MSRDHVQSAERTDAEAAAPTGAETPFLQLLARGASADAYEQPVLLARAEGRPAEAIAALEQAKLLALRVRAELEGRRRREAELSALFETAHDLAGLRDLDAVLQAIVQRARSLLGTDVAYLSLND
;
A
#
# COMPACT_ATOMS: atom_id res chain seq x y z
N MET A 1 12.14 -46.61 38.84
CA MET A 1 11.49 -46.19 37.59
C MET A 1 10.48 -45.09 37.92
N SER A 2 10.45 -44.02 37.12
CA SER A 2 9.59 -42.84 37.21
C SER A 2 10.00 -41.72 38.19
N ARG A 3 11.11 -41.07 37.87
CA ARG A 3 11.33 -39.64 38.21
C ARG A 3 11.45 -38.73 36.98
N ASP A 4 11.27 -39.26 35.76
CA ASP A 4 11.51 -38.52 34.52
C ASP A 4 10.29 -37.77 33.95
N HIS A 5 9.11 -37.84 34.57
CA HIS A 5 7.90 -37.24 34.00
C HIS A 5 7.57 -35.82 34.49
N VAL A 6 8.27 -35.31 35.51
CA VAL A 6 8.00 -33.94 36.02
C VAL A 6 8.88 -32.90 35.32
N GLN A 7 10.04 -33.28 34.79
CA GLN A 7 10.96 -32.35 34.12
C GLN A 7 10.53 -31.97 32.69
N SER A 8 9.63 -32.73 32.07
CA SER A 8 9.19 -32.50 30.68
C SER A 8 8.12 -31.41 30.54
N ALA A 9 7.46 -31.00 31.63
CA ALA A 9 6.44 -29.94 31.59
C ALA A 9 7.04 -28.53 31.74
N GLU A 10 8.15 -28.37 32.48
CA GLU A 10 8.79 -27.05 32.65
C GLU A 10 9.56 -26.59 31.39
N ARG A 11 9.90 -27.51 30.49
CA ARG A 11 10.68 -27.20 29.29
C ARG A 11 9.85 -26.59 28.15
N THR A 12 8.52 -26.65 28.25
CA THR A 12 7.59 -26.13 27.23
C THR A 12 7.13 -24.70 27.51
N ASP A 13 7.24 -24.22 28.76
CA ASP A 13 6.90 -22.84 29.13
C ASP A 13 7.99 -21.82 28.73
N ALA A 14 9.23 -22.28 28.52
CA ALA A 14 10.36 -21.44 28.13
C ALA A 14 10.41 -21.10 26.62
N GLU A 15 9.64 -21.82 25.78
CA GLU A 15 9.59 -21.59 24.33
C GLU A 15 8.42 -20.65 23.91
N ALA A 16 7.55 -20.28 24.87
CA ALA A 16 6.30 -19.54 24.61
C ALA A 16 6.35 -18.03 24.92
N ALA A 17 7.48 -17.50 25.41
CA ALA A 17 7.63 -16.08 25.71
C ALA A 17 8.49 -15.34 24.67
N ALA A 18 8.23 -15.54 23.38
CA ALA A 18 8.56 -14.50 22.41
C ALA A 18 7.91 -13.20 22.93
N PRO A 19 8.65 -12.10 23.15
CA PRO A 19 8.13 -10.91 23.82
C PRO A 19 6.95 -10.36 23.02
N THR A 20 5.73 -10.65 23.47
CA THR A 20 4.46 -10.65 22.71
C THR A 20 3.89 -9.24 22.52
N GLY A 21 4.76 -8.28 22.20
CA GLY A 21 4.38 -6.89 22.02
C GLY A 21 5.52 -6.00 21.51
N ALA A 22 6.60 -6.61 21.00
CA ALA A 22 7.69 -5.87 20.37
C ALA A 22 7.20 -5.20 19.06
N GLU A 23 6.19 -5.77 18.42
CA GLU A 23 5.59 -5.32 17.17
C GLU A 23 4.67 -4.10 17.32
N THR A 24 3.94 -3.99 18.43
CA THR A 24 2.94 -2.93 18.68
C THR A 24 3.43 -1.52 18.38
N PRO A 25 4.60 -1.05 18.88
CA PRO A 25 5.08 0.29 18.55
C PRO A 25 5.31 0.47 17.05
N PHE A 26 5.80 -0.54 16.34
CA PHE A 26 6.03 -0.46 14.90
C PHE A 26 4.74 -0.53 14.08
N LEU A 27 3.74 -1.29 14.52
CA LEU A 27 2.41 -1.31 13.91
C LEU A 27 1.72 0.06 14.03
N GLN A 28 1.88 0.73 15.17
CA GLN A 28 1.39 2.10 15.35
C GLN A 28 2.10 3.08 14.41
N LEU A 29 3.42 2.96 14.24
CA LEU A 29 4.20 3.77 13.29
C LEU A 29 3.76 3.53 11.84
N LEU A 30 3.45 2.28 11.47
CA LEU A 30 2.92 1.93 10.15
C LEU A 30 1.54 2.56 9.92
N ALA A 31 0.63 2.45 10.89
CA ALA A 31 -0.74 2.95 10.79
C ALA A 31 -0.80 4.47 10.56
N ARG A 32 0.10 5.23 11.18
CA ARG A 32 0.22 6.69 11.00
C ARG A 32 1.14 7.12 9.86
N GLY A 33 1.75 6.18 9.13
CA GLY A 33 2.68 6.48 8.04
C GLY A 33 3.95 7.23 8.47
N ALA A 34 4.54 6.87 9.61
CA ALA A 34 5.74 7.53 10.11
C ALA A 34 6.97 7.39 9.17
N SER A 35 7.91 8.32 9.26
CA SER A 35 9.19 8.26 8.55
C SER A 35 10.04 7.08 9.02
N ALA A 36 10.97 6.61 8.17
CA ALA A 36 11.86 5.49 8.48
C ALA A 36 12.67 5.73 9.76
N ASP A 37 13.13 6.95 10.00
CA ASP A 37 13.94 7.30 11.18
C ASP A 37 13.20 7.10 12.50
N ALA A 38 11.86 7.22 12.49
CA ALA A 38 11.04 7.00 13.68
C ALA A 38 11.07 5.53 14.16
N TYR A 39 11.42 4.59 13.29
CA TYR A 39 11.49 3.17 13.62
C TYR A 39 12.74 2.82 14.44
N GLU A 40 13.73 3.70 14.57
CA GLU A 40 14.87 3.48 15.45
C GLU A 40 14.54 3.74 16.93
N GLN A 41 13.60 4.64 17.20
CA GLN A 41 13.26 5.11 18.54
C GLN A 41 12.89 3.99 19.53
N PRO A 42 12.00 3.02 19.19
CA PRO A 42 11.62 1.97 20.13
C PRO A 42 12.79 1.09 20.59
N VAL A 43 13.77 0.83 19.69
CA VAL A 43 14.96 0.04 20.01
C VAL A 43 15.92 0.84 20.90
N LEU A 44 16.13 2.13 20.58
CA LEU A 44 16.99 3.02 21.35
C LEU A 44 16.48 3.21 22.78
N LEU A 45 15.17 3.40 22.94
CA LEU A 45 14.54 3.52 24.26
C LEU A 45 14.74 2.25 25.09
N ALA A 46 14.47 1.07 24.51
CA ALA A 46 14.66 -0.20 25.19
C ALA A 46 16.10 -0.44 25.66
N ARG A 47 17.09 0.01 24.87
CA ARG A 47 18.51 -0.03 25.26
C ARG A 47 18.82 0.93 26.40
N ALA A 48 18.29 2.15 26.34
CA ALA A 48 18.48 3.16 27.38
C ALA A 48 17.85 2.74 28.72
N GLU A 49 16.72 2.04 28.68
CA GLU A 49 16.04 1.45 29.84
C GLU A 49 16.73 0.19 30.38
N GLY A 50 17.79 -0.30 29.71
CA GLY A 50 18.51 -1.51 30.13
C GLY A 50 17.66 -2.78 30.01
N ARG A 51 16.72 -2.82 29.05
CA ARG A 51 15.89 -4.02 28.82
C ARG A 51 16.76 -5.23 28.48
N PRO A 52 16.30 -6.46 28.77
CA PRO A 52 17.06 -7.66 28.47
C PRO A 52 17.38 -7.78 26.98
N ALA A 53 18.55 -8.36 26.67
CA ALA A 53 19.05 -8.48 25.31
C ALA A 53 18.06 -9.18 24.36
N GLU A 54 17.31 -10.15 24.86
CA GLU A 54 16.27 -10.86 24.10
C GLU A 54 15.12 -9.93 23.68
N ALA A 55 14.69 -9.04 24.57
CA ALA A 55 13.65 -8.06 24.25
C ALA A 55 14.13 -7.03 23.21
N ILE A 56 15.39 -6.61 23.29
CA ILE A 56 16.02 -5.71 22.31
C ILE A 56 16.13 -6.42 20.95
N ALA A 57 16.58 -7.68 20.93
CA ALA A 57 16.68 -8.48 19.72
C ALA A 57 15.31 -8.65 19.03
N ALA A 58 14.25 -8.91 19.80
CA ALA A 58 12.91 -9.00 19.25
C ALA A 58 12.40 -7.66 18.66
N LEU A 59 12.69 -6.53 19.32
CA LEU A 59 12.39 -5.20 18.78
C LEU A 59 13.15 -4.94 17.48
N GLU A 60 14.41 -5.35 17.37
CA GLU A 60 15.17 -5.22 16.13
C GLU A 60 14.58 -6.06 14.99
N GLN A 61 14.18 -7.30 15.27
CA GLN A 61 13.49 -8.14 14.28
C GLN A 61 12.17 -7.52 13.84
N ALA A 62 11.35 -7.05 14.78
CA ALA A 62 10.09 -6.38 14.48
C ALA A 62 10.30 -5.09 13.66
N LYS A 63 11.35 -4.31 13.97
CA LYS A 63 11.75 -3.12 13.20
C LYS A 63 12.04 -3.46 11.74
N LEU A 64 12.84 -4.49 11.49
CA LEU A 64 13.20 -4.92 10.13
C LEU A 64 11.97 -5.33 9.30
N LEU A 65 11.06 -6.09 9.91
CA LEU A 65 9.80 -6.49 9.27
C LEU A 65 8.93 -5.27 8.95
N ALA A 66 8.78 -4.35 9.91
CA ALA A 66 7.96 -3.17 9.72
C ALA A 66 8.52 -2.23 8.63
N LEU A 67 9.84 -2.05 8.56
CA LEU A 67 10.49 -1.28 7.49
C LEU A 67 10.27 -1.94 6.11
N ARG A 68 10.28 -3.27 6.04
CA ARG A 68 9.96 -4.00 4.80
C ARG A 68 8.53 -3.75 4.34
N VAL A 69 7.56 -3.84 5.26
CA VAL A 69 6.14 -3.55 4.98
C VAL A 69 5.97 -2.10 4.52
N ARG A 70 6.61 -1.14 5.21
CA ARG A 70 6.58 0.28 4.81
C ARG A 70 7.08 0.47 3.39
N ALA A 71 8.24 -0.09 3.04
CA ALA A 71 8.80 0.02 1.71
C ALA A 71 7.86 -0.56 0.63
N GLU A 72 7.19 -1.67 0.94
CA GLU A 72 6.20 -2.26 0.04
C GLU A 72 4.99 -1.34 -0.17
N LEU A 73 4.42 -0.78 0.91
CA LEU A 73 3.29 0.14 0.85
C LEU A 73 3.65 1.43 0.08
N GLU A 74 4.84 1.98 0.30
CA GLU A 74 5.33 3.15 -0.45
C GLU A 74 5.48 2.82 -1.94
N GLY A 75 6.02 1.65 -2.27
CA GLY A 75 6.12 1.19 -3.66
C GLY A 75 4.75 0.94 -4.33
N ARG A 76 3.73 0.51 -3.58
CA ARG A 76 2.36 0.38 -4.10
C ARG A 76 1.72 1.74 -4.37
N ARG A 77 1.77 2.67 -3.39
CA ARG A 77 1.23 4.03 -3.55
C ARG A 77 1.86 4.78 -4.73
N ARG A 78 3.17 4.62 -4.96
CA ARG A 78 3.85 5.23 -6.10
C ARG A 78 3.30 4.71 -7.43
N ARG A 79 3.14 3.39 -7.56
CA ARG A 79 2.57 2.75 -8.75
C ARG A 79 1.13 3.16 -8.99
N GLU A 80 0.33 3.28 -7.92
CA GLU A 80 -1.04 3.78 -8.02
C GLU A 80 -1.06 5.23 -8.53
N ALA A 81 -0.22 6.12 -8.00
CA ALA A 81 -0.12 7.50 -8.46
C ALA A 81 0.33 7.60 -9.93
N GLU A 82 1.31 6.77 -10.34
CA GLU A 82 1.78 6.70 -11.72
C GLU A 82 0.67 6.21 -12.67
N LEU A 83 -0.11 5.20 -12.26
CA LEU A 83 -1.25 4.72 -13.05
C LEU A 83 -2.37 5.76 -13.15
N SER A 84 -2.70 6.45 -12.06
CA SER A 84 -3.69 7.53 -12.09
C SER A 84 -3.28 8.64 -13.06
N ALA A 85 -2.01 9.07 -13.02
CA ALA A 85 -1.50 10.07 -13.96
C ALA A 85 -1.51 9.59 -15.42
N LEU A 86 -1.21 8.31 -15.66
CA LEU A 86 -1.30 7.71 -16.99
C LEU A 86 -2.74 7.68 -17.50
N PHE A 87 -3.70 7.29 -16.65
CA PHE A 87 -5.12 7.25 -17.01
C PHE A 87 -5.67 8.65 -17.27
N GLU A 88 -5.32 9.63 -16.43
CA GLU A 88 -5.69 11.04 -16.64
C GLU A 88 -5.17 11.54 -17.98
N THR A 89 -3.89 11.29 -18.29
CA THR A 89 -3.31 11.65 -19.59
C THR A 89 -3.98 10.95 -20.76
N ALA A 90 -4.27 9.65 -20.64
CA ALA A 90 -4.96 8.90 -21.69
C ALA A 90 -6.40 9.38 -21.89
N HIS A 91 -7.08 9.76 -20.80
CA HIS A 91 -8.41 10.36 -20.83
C HIS A 91 -8.38 11.74 -21.50
N ASP A 92 -7.44 12.60 -21.15
CA ASP A 92 -7.23 13.90 -21.80
C ASP A 92 -6.96 13.72 -23.29
N LEU A 93 -6.09 12.78 -23.69
CA LEU A 93 -5.81 12.49 -25.10
C LEU A 93 -7.01 11.91 -25.84
N ALA A 94 -7.85 11.09 -25.17
CA ALA A 94 -9.08 10.57 -25.75
C ALA A 94 -10.14 11.67 -25.91
N GLY A 95 -10.24 12.61 -24.97
CA GLY A 95 -11.09 13.80 -25.07
C GLY A 95 -10.59 14.80 -26.12
N LEU A 96 -9.27 14.90 -26.32
CA LEU A 96 -8.63 15.71 -27.35
C LEU A 96 -8.75 15.09 -28.76
N ARG A 97 -9.07 13.80 -28.87
CA ARG A 97 -9.53 13.24 -30.14
C ARG A 97 -10.97 13.66 -30.35
N ASP A 98 -11.08 14.86 -30.88
CA ASP A 98 -12.16 15.56 -31.58
C ASP A 98 -13.39 14.74 -32.02
N LEU A 99 -13.96 13.91 -31.14
CA LEU A 99 -15.11 13.06 -31.43
C LEU A 99 -16.28 13.97 -31.77
N ASP A 100 -16.44 15.05 -31.03
CA ASP A 100 -17.42 16.08 -31.31
C ASP A 100 -17.18 16.74 -32.67
N ALA A 101 -15.95 17.14 -33.03
CA ALA A 101 -15.73 17.71 -34.36
C ALA A 101 -15.85 16.69 -35.49
N VAL A 102 -15.51 15.42 -35.26
CA VAL A 102 -15.70 14.34 -36.23
C VAL A 102 -17.19 14.06 -36.42
N LEU A 103 -17.97 13.96 -35.34
CA LEU A 103 -19.43 13.80 -35.39
C LEU A 103 -20.08 15.01 -36.07
N GLN A 104 -19.63 16.22 -35.75
CA GLN A 104 -20.10 17.45 -36.37
C GLN A 104 -19.76 17.49 -37.86
N ALA A 105 -18.54 17.09 -38.26
CA ALA A 105 -18.15 16.97 -39.65
C ALA A 105 -18.97 15.91 -40.41
N ILE A 106 -19.29 14.78 -39.76
CA ILE A 106 -20.15 13.74 -40.31
C ILE A 106 -21.57 14.27 -40.54
N VAL A 107 -22.17 14.93 -39.54
CA VAL A 107 -23.51 15.53 -39.65
C VAL A 107 -23.55 16.60 -40.75
N GLN A 108 -22.54 17.47 -40.79
CA GLN A 108 -22.41 18.52 -41.81
C GLN A 108 -22.33 17.90 -43.21
N ARG A 109 -21.52 16.85 -43.39
CA ARG A 109 -21.34 16.17 -44.67
C ARG A 109 -22.60 15.39 -45.09
N ALA A 110 -23.30 14.76 -44.15
CA ALA A 110 -24.56 14.07 -44.41
C ALA A 110 -25.66 15.03 -44.87
N ARG A 111 -25.82 16.21 -44.23
CA ARG A 111 -26.72 17.27 -44.70
C ARG A 111 -26.41 17.70 -46.12
N SER A 112 -25.13 17.97 -46.41
CA SER A 112 -24.70 18.37 -47.76
C SER A 112 -24.94 17.29 -48.82
N LEU A 113 -24.74 16.01 -48.48
CA LEU A 113 -24.94 14.89 -49.43
C LEU A 113 -26.42 14.56 -49.66
N LEU A 114 -27.26 14.66 -48.63
CA LEU A 114 -28.67 14.27 -48.69
C LEU A 114 -29.58 15.44 -49.11
N GLY A 115 -29.06 16.67 -49.13
CA GLY A 115 -29.84 17.86 -49.47
C GLY A 115 -30.95 18.15 -48.46
N THR A 116 -30.76 17.78 -47.19
CA THR A 116 -31.76 17.97 -46.13
C THR A 116 -31.41 19.16 -45.25
N ASP A 117 -32.44 19.89 -44.83
CA ASP A 117 -32.26 21.06 -43.95
C ASP A 117 -31.75 20.65 -42.56
N VAL A 118 -32.17 19.47 -42.08
CA VAL A 118 -31.84 18.94 -40.76
C VAL A 118 -31.28 17.53 -40.87
N ALA A 119 -30.23 17.25 -40.11
CA ALA A 119 -29.77 15.90 -39.77
C ALA A 119 -29.21 15.93 -38.34
N TYR A 120 -29.36 14.83 -37.61
CA TYR A 120 -28.79 14.64 -36.28
C TYR A 120 -28.28 13.20 -36.15
N LEU A 121 -27.33 12.99 -35.26
CA LEU A 121 -26.75 11.69 -34.96
C LEU A 121 -26.74 11.53 -33.44
N SER A 122 -27.21 10.38 -32.95
CA SER A 122 -27.26 10.07 -31.52
C SER A 122 -26.38 8.86 -31.27
N LEU A 123 -25.46 8.96 -30.30
CA LEU A 123 -24.82 7.78 -29.71
C LEU A 123 -25.76 7.20 -28.64
N ASN A 124 -25.80 5.88 -28.55
CA ASN A 124 -26.34 5.16 -27.41
C ASN A 124 -25.15 4.46 -26.76
N ASP A 125 -24.99 4.66 -25.45
CA ASP A 125 -24.00 3.97 -24.60
C ASP A 125 -24.56 2.61 -24.14
#